data_AF-A0A1H0W5M1-F1
#
_entry.id   AF-A0A1H0W5M1-F1
#
_cell.length_a   1.000
_cell.length_b   1.000
_cell.length_c   1.000
_cell.angle_alpha   90.00
_cell.angle_beta   90.00
_cell.angle_gamma   90.00
#
_symmetry.space_group_name_H-M   'P 1'
#
loop_
_entity.id
_entity.type
_entity.pdbx_description
1 polymer ?
#
loop_
_entity_poly.entity_id
_entity_poly.type
_entity_poly.pdbx_seq_one_letter_code
_entity_poly.pdbx_strand_id
1 'polypeptide(L)' 'MPNNQYQFNCAISVDELYVLIKWPFVQDLMNYEWFRSECLLYQAFEEQEHLDSAYFVPLKRLYEVKNES' A
#
# COMPACT_ATOMS: atom_id res chain seq x y z
N MET A 1 37.42 -16.45 3.86
CA MET A 1 36.13 -16.24 4.55
C MET A 1 35.12 -15.81 3.50
N PRO A 2 33.96 -16.45 3.39
CA PRO A 2 33.00 -16.11 2.34
C PRO A 2 32.38 -14.73 2.65
N ASN A 3 32.47 -13.83 1.68
CA ASN A 3 31.78 -12.54 1.71
C ASN A 3 30.27 -12.80 1.85
N ASN A 4 29.73 -12.50 3.02
CA ASN A 4 28.31 -12.65 3.29
C ASN A 4 27.57 -11.59 2.47
N GLN A 5 27.01 -12.00 1.33
CA GLN A 5 26.40 -11.14 0.30
C GLN A 5 25.11 -10.43 0.77
N TYR A 6 24.68 -10.69 2.00
CA TYR A 6 23.54 -10.07 2.67
C TYR A 6 23.97 -8.89 3.55
N GLN A 7 24.83 -8.02 3.02
CA GLN A 7 25.05 -6.70 3.62
C GLN A 7 23.75 -5.91 3.44
N PHE A 8 23.07 -5.57 4.54
CA PHE A 8 21.91 -4.70 4.53
C PHE A 8 22.32 -3.29 4.07
N ASN A 9 22.32 -3.04 2.77
CA ASN A 9 22.29 -1.69 2.21
C ASN A 9 20.87 -1.08 2.22
N CYS A 10 19.92 -1.71 2.91
CA CYS A 10 18.50 -1.58 2.61
C CYS A 10 17.86 -0.37 3.30
N ALA A 11 18.25 0.84 2.91
CA ALA A 11 17.34 1.98 3.04
C ALA A 11 16.20 1.76 2.05
N ILE A 12 15.06 1.24 2.52
CA ILE A 12 13.84 1.13 1.72
C ILE A 12 13.29 2.54 1.56
N SER A 13 13.13 3.01 0.31
CA SER A 13 12.49 4.31 0.08
C SER A 13 11.04 4.25 0.56
N VAL A 14 10.55 5.34 1.16
CA VAL A 14 9.14 5.48 1.53
C VAL A 14 8.22 5.34 0.30
N ASP A 15 8.73 5.64 -0.89
CA ASP A 15 8.03 5.47 -2.16
C ASP A 15 7.68 4.01 -2.49
N GLU A 16 8.37 3.05 -1.88
CA GLU A 16 8.22 1.61 -2.12
C GLU A 16 7.35 0.91 -1.06
N LEU A 17 6.93 1.63 -0.02
CA LEU A 17 6.14 1.07 1.08
C LEU A 17 4.64 1.21 0.80
N TYR A 18 3.92 0.12 1.01
CA TYR A 18 2.48 0.05 0.89
C TYR A 18 1.84 -0.42 2.19
N VAL A 19 0.65 0.10 2.48
CA VAL A 19 -0.17 -0.31 3.61
C VAL A 19 -1.47 -0.90 3.09
N LEU A 20 -1.86 -2.06 3.60
CA LEU A 20 -3.15 -2.67 3.28
C LEU A 20 -4.27 -1.91 4.00
N ILE A 21 -5.14 -1.25 3.23
CA ILE A 21 -6.33 -0.56 3.72
C ILE A 21 -7.55 -1.33 3.28
N LYS A 22 -8.39 -1.69 4.24
CA LYS A 22 -9.63 -2.43 4.02
C LYS A 22 -10.81 -1.48 3.81
N TRP A 23 -11.88 -2.01 3.23
CA TRP A 23 -13.20 -1.39 3.30
C TRP A 23 -13.66 -1.21 4.77
N PRO A 24 -14.44 -0.17 5.12
CA PRO A 24 -14.87 0.96 4.29
C PRO A 24 -13.83 2.09 4.18
N PHE A 25 -12.74 2.05 4.95
CA PHE A 25 -11.77 3.15 5.05
C PHE A 25 -11.13 3.54 3.73
N VAL A 26 -10.99 2.58 2.81
CA VAL A 26 -10.46 2.87 1.47
C VAL A 26 -11.38 3.77 0.63
N GLN A 27 -12.67 3.89 0.97
CA GLN A 27 -13.65 4.72 0.24
C GLN A 27 -13.20 6.18 0.14
N ASP A 28 -12.66 6.73 1.23
CA ASP A 28 -12.20 8.13 1.27
C ASP A 28 -11.08 8.39 0.26
N LEU A 29 -10.30 7.36 -0.04
CA LEU A 29 -9.16 7.44 -0.95
C LEU A 29 -9.55 7.24 -2.42
N MET A 30 -10.71 6.63 -2.70
CA MET A 30 -11.14 6.31 -4.07
C MET A 30 -11.39 7.55 -4.95
N ASN A 31 -11.58 8.72 -4.34
CA ASN A 31 -11.83 9.98 -5.04
C ASN A 31 -10.55 10.67 -5.53
N TYR A 32 -9.37 10.22 -5.09
CA TYR A 32 -8.11 10.81 -5.51
C TYR A 32 -7.70 10.31 -6.90
N GLU A 33 -7.21 11.21 -7.75
CA GLU A 33 -6.79 10.88 -9.12
C GLU A 33 -5.70 9.78 -9.16
N TRP A 34 -4.80 9.79 -8.17
CA TRP A 34 -3.71 8.82 -8.05
C TRP A 34 -4.18 7.42 -7.62
N PHE A 35 -5.39 7.28 -7.09
CA PHE A 35 -5.85 6.04 -6.48
C PHE A 35 -5.83 4.87 -7.46
N ARG A 36 -6.39 5.08 -8.66
CA ARG A 36 -6.50 4.03 -9.69
C ARG A 36 -5.16 3.66 -10.32
N SER A 37 -4.20 4.59 -10.34
CA SER A 37 -2.88 4.35 -10.94
C SER A 37 -1.86 3.79 -9.96
N GLU A 38 -1.99 4.09 -8.67
CA GLU A 38 -0.96 3.75 -7.67
C GLU A 38 -1.38 2.68 -6.66
N CYS A 39 -2.68 2.47 -6.40
CA CYS A 39 -3.13 1.44 -5.47
C CYS A 39 -3.23 0.06 -6.14
N LEU A 40 -2.89 -0.99 -5.40
CA LEU A 40 -3.00 -2.37 -5.86
C LEU A 40 -4.17 -3.05 -5.16
N LEU A 41 -5.10 -3.62 -5.93
CA LEU A 41 -6.21 -4.40 -5.36
C LEU A 41 -5.67 -5.65 -4.66
N TYR A 42 -6.04 -5.84 -3.39
CA TYR A 42 -5.74 -7.07 -2.66
C TYR A 42 -6.69 -8.18 -3.12
N GLN A 43 -6.16 -9.14 -3.86
CA GLN A 43 -6.87 -10.35 -4.28
C GLN A 43 -6.40 -11.52 -3.40
N ALA A 44 -7.24 -11.97 -2.47
CA ALA A 44 -7.00 -13.22 -1.75
C ALA A 44 -7.56 -14.38 -2.60
N PHE A 45 -6.72 -15.37 -2.91
CA PHE A 45 -7.07 -16.45 -3.85
C PHE A 45 -7.92 -17.58 -3.25
N GLU A 46 -8.20 -17.57 -1.95
CA GLU A 46 -9.03 -18.60 -1.32
C GLU A 46 -9.94 -17.93 -0.27
N GLU A 47 -11.25 -18.10 -0.43
CA GLU A 47 -12.29 -17.78 0.55
C GLU A 47 -12.45 -16.29 0.94
N GLN A 48 -12.64 -15.39 -0.02
CA GLN A 48 -13.32 -14.12 0.27
C GLN A 48 -14.79 -14.41 0.60
N GLU A 49 -15.09 -14.66 1.87
CA GLU A 49 -16.42 -14.44 2.47
C GLU A 49 -16.77 -12.95 2.29
N HIS A 50 -17.25 -12.62 1.09
CA HIS A 50 -17.94 -11.37 0.76
C HIS A 50 -17.09 -10.10 0.85
N LEU A 51 -16.39 -9.81 -0.25
CA LEU A 51 -16.47 -8.51 -0.96
C LEU A 51 -16.05 -7.20 -0.25
N ASP A 52 -15.23 -7.23 0.79
CA ASP A 52 -14.57 -6.00 1.25
C ASP A 52 -13.33 -5.73 0.40
N SER A 53 -13.49 -4.88 -0.62
CA SER A 53 -12.41 -4.44 -1.51
C SER A 53 -11.30 -3.78 -0.68
N ALA A 54 -10.20 -4.49 -0.45
CA ALA A 54 -9.02 -3.96 0.21
C ALA A 54 -7.96 -3.60 -0.84
N TYR A 55 -7.18 -2.56 -0.57
CA TYR A 55 -6.12 -2.10 -1.47
C TYR A 55 -4.84 -1.89 -0.70
N PHE A 56 -3.71 -2.23 -1.32
CA PHE A 56 -2.42 -1.73 -0.92
C PHE A 56 -2.28 -0.29 -1.40
N VAL A 57 -2.15 0.63 -0.47
CA VAL A 57 -2.04 2.07 -0.71
C VAL A 57 -0.62 2.55 -0.42
N PRO A 58 0.02 3.34 -1.30
CA PRO A 58 1.36 3.87 -1.05
C PRO A 58 1.39 4.71 0.24
N LEU A 59 2.36 4.44 1.12
CA LEU A 59 2.48 5.13 2.40
C LEU A 59 2.67 6.65 2.22
N LYS A 60 3.40 7.07 1.17
CA LYS A 60 3.60 8.49 0.82
C LYS A 60 2.26 9.23 0.63
N ARG A 61 1.28 8.61 -0.01
CA ARG A 61 -0.02 9.22 -0.30
C ARG A 61 -0.84 9.44 0.97
N LEU A 62 -0.71 8.52 1.94
CA LEU A 62 -1.35 8.69 3.24
C LEU A 62 -0.78 9.88 4.03
N TYR A 63 0.51 10.15 3.91
CA TYR A 63 1.12 11.35 4.51
C TYR A 63 0.64 12.64 3.83
N GLU A 64 0.50 12.64 2.50
CA GLU A 64 -0.05 13.77 1.75
C GLU A 64 -1.47 14.10 2.20
N VAL A 65 -2.37 13.10 2.23
CA VAL A 65 -3.75 13.27 2.68
C VAL A 65 -3.83 13.79 4.13
N LYS A 66 -2.97 13.28 5.02
CA LYS A 66 -2.91 13.76 6.41
C LYS A 66 -2.48 15.23 6.49
N ASN A 67 -1.57 15.68 5.62
CA ASN A 67 -1.07 17.05 5.62
C ASN A 67 -2.02 18.03 4.91
N GLU A 68 -2.98 17.54 4.13
CA GLU A 68 -4.03 18.32 3.48
C GLU A 68 -5.25 18.60 4.39
N SER A 69 -5.41 17.82 5.46
CA SER A 69 -6.51 17.91 6.45
C SER A 69 -6.17 18.83 7.63
#